data_AF-A0A2V7NAT0-F1
#
_entry.id   AF-A0A2V7NAT0-F1
#
_cell.length_a   1.000
_cell.length_b   1.000
_cell.length_c   1.000
_cell.angle_alpha   90.00
_cell.angle_beta   90.00
_cell.angle_gamma   90.00
#
_symmetry.space_group_name_H-M   'P 1'
#
loop_
_entity.id
_entity.type
_entity.pdbx_description
1 polymer ?
#
loop_
_entity_poly.entity_id
_entity_poly.type
_entity_poly.pdbx_seq_one_letter_code
_entity_poly.pdbx_strand_id
1 'polypeptide(L)'
;MIGPLGGLIAVGHHYLWVDSLALGSAVSITAVAPAGTVRWVRFQPDGLVFQTNSKTGSPAVIYTDYTGCSVPTASVVQIAQVSDALGILGYLQTYVKFNKHPWSQGTQYVAAVLLHFSNYAVAW
;
A
#
# COMPACT_ATOMS: atom_id res chain seq x y z
N MET A 1 0.97 17.14 3.02
CA MET A 1 0.41 17.34 1.66
C MET A 1 1.40 16.72 0.67
N ILE A 2 0.91 16.14 -0.44
CA ILE A 2 1.74 15.76 -1.59
C ILE A 2 1.23 16.52 -2.80
N GLY A 3 2.14 17.09 -3.60
CA GLY A 3 1.81 17.77 -4.84
C GLY A 3 2.44 17.12 -6.07
N PRO A 4 2.54 17.85 -7.19
CA PRO A 4 3.02 17.31 -8.46
C PRO A 4 4.46 16.78 -8.46
N LEU A 5 5.26 17.11 -7.44
CA LEU A 5 6.61 16.54 -7.29
C LEU A 5 6.60 15.11 -6.75
N GLY A 6 5.44 14.58 -6.35
CA GLY A 6 5.34 13.30 -5.67
C GLY A 6 5.84 13.38 -4.23
N GLY A 7 6.03 12.22 -3.61
CA GLY A 7 6.49 12.15 -2.23
C GLY A 7 6.34 10.77 -1.60
N LEU A 8 6.78 10.66 -0.36
CA LEU A 8 6.67 9.45 0.45
C LEU A 8 5.82 9.75 1.69
N ILE A 9 4.87 8.88 2.00
CA ILE A 9 4.12 8.87 3.26
C ILE A 9 4.48 7.57 3.98
N ALA A 10 4.94 7.69 5.23
CA ALA A 10 5.12 6.55 6.13
C ALA A 10 4.06 6.62 7.24
N VAL A 11 3.36 5.51 7.47
CA VAL A 11 2.34 5.39 8.52
C VAL A 11 2.27 3.95 9.04
N GLY A 12 2.61 3.76 10.32
CA GLY A 12 2.74 2.42 10.90
C GLY A 12 3.70 1.54 10.09
N HIS A 13 3.20 0.42 9.56
CA HIS A 13 3.96 -0.50 8.72
C HIS A 13 3.82 -0.24 7.20
N HIS A 14 3.17 0.85 6.82
CA HIS A 14 2.86 1.17 5.43
C HIS A 14 3.70 2.35 4.94
N TYR A 15 4.22 2.21 3.74
CA TYR A 15 4.95 3.24 3.02
C TYR A 15 4.28 3.43 1.67
N LEU A 16 3.72 4.61 1.43
CA LEU A 16 3.16 4.99 0.16
C LEU A 16 4.14 5.91 -0.56
N TRP A 17 4.70 5.43 -1.66
CA TRP A 17 5.46 6.26 -2.59
C TRP A 17 4.53 6.73 -3.71
N VAL A 18 4.44 8.03 -3.90
CA VAL A 18 3.67 8.68 -4.97
C VAL A 18 4.68 9.27 -5.95
N ASP A 19 4.59 8.87 -7.21
CA ASP A 19 5.50 9.36 -8.24
C ASP A 19 5.26 10.84 -8.54
N SER A 20 6.27 11.50 -9.10
CA SER A 20 6.10 12.80 -9.71
C SER A 20 5.00 12.75 -10.79
N LEU A 21 4.22 13.83 -10.87
CA LEU A 21 3.09 14.01 -11.78
C LEU A 21 1.91 13.06 -11.55
N ALA A 22 1.95 12.19 -10.53
CA ALA A 22 0.80 11.37 -10.17
C ALA A 22 -0.37 12.18 -9.61
N LEU A 23 -0.10 13.39 -9.10
CA LEU A 23 -1.09 14.35 -8.64
C LEU A 23 -0.92 15.66 -9.43
N GLY A 24 -1.99 16.14 -10.07
CA GLY A 24 -1.95 17.40 -10.83
C GLY A 24 -1.87 18.66 -9.96
N SER A 25 -2.13 18.53 -8.65
CA SER A 25 -2.07 19.65 -7.69
C SER A 25 -1.74 19.13 -6.29
N ALA A 26 -1.48 20.05 -5.36
CA ALA A 26 -1.24 19.70 -3.96
C ALA A 26 -2.52 19.17 -3.30
N VAL A 27 -2.43 17.95 -2.76
CA VAL A 27 -3.52 17.28 -2.03
C VAL A 27 -3.12 17.12 -0.58
N SER A 28 -4.04 17.46 0.34
CA SER A 28 -3.91 17.07 1.74
C SER A 28 -4.29 15.61 1.88
N ILE A 29 -3.32 14.77 2.28
CA ILE A 29 -3.50 13.33 2.42
C ILE A 29 -3.51 13.01 3.90
N THR A 30 -4.56 12.33 4.35
CA THR A 30 -4.64 11.76 5.69
C THR A 30 -4.42 10.26 5.57
N ALA A 31 -3.41 9.75 6.27
CA ALA A 31 -3.09 8.34 6.30
C ALA A 31 -3.20 7.84 7.73
N VAL A 32 -3.98 6.77 7.95
CA VAL A 32 -4.22 6.21 9.28
C VAL A 32 -3.99 4.70 9.21
N ALA A 33 -3.07 4.18 10.01
CA ALA A 33 -2.87 2.76 10.21
C ALA A 33 -3.29 2.39 11.64
N PRO A 34 -4.48 1.81 11.84
CA PRO A 34 -4.94 1.45 13.17
C PRO A 34 -4.08 0.36 13.81
N ALA A 35 -3.87 0.47 15.13
CA ALA A 35 -3.30 -0.63 15.89
C ALA A 35 -4.31 -1.79 15.96
N GLY A 36 -3.84 -3.02 15.77
CA GLY A 36 -4.69 -4.20 15.79
C GLY A 36 -4.00 -5.44 15.25
N THR A 37 -4.78 -6.48 15.00
CA THR A 37 -4.30 -7.75 14.45
C THR A 37 -4.19 -7.74 12.93
N VAL A 38 -4.96 -6.87 12.26
CA VAL A 38 -4.96 -6.72 10.80
C VAL A 38 -3.99 -5.63 10.37
N ARG A 39 -3.14 -5.94 9.39
CA ARG A 39 -2.21 -4.98 8.78
C ARG A 39 -2.96 -4.16 7.72
N TRP A 40 -3.53 -3.02 8.11
CA TRP A 40 -4.28 -2.19 7.18
C TRP A 40 -4.07 -0.69 7.39
N VAL A 41 -4.32 0.07 6.33
CA VAL A 41 -4.18 1.51 6.27
C VAL A 41 -5.35 2.13 5.51
N ARG A 42 -5.81 3.28 5.97
CA ARG A 42 -6.76 4.15 5.29
C ARG A 42 -6.03 5.37 4.73
N PHE A 43 -6.20 5.63 3.44
CA PHE A 43 -5.79 6.89 2.82
C PHE A 43 -7.01 7.73 2.44
N GLN A 44 -6.96 9.02 2.73
CA GLN A 44 -7.99 9.99 2.38
C GLN A 44 -7.36 11.19 1.65
N PRO A 45 -8.10 11.85 0.74
CA PRO A 45 -9.51 11.65 0.42
C PRO A 45 -9.78 10.36 -0.37
N ASP A 46 -10.83 9.62 0.02
CA ASP A 46 -11.19 8.34 -0.61
C ASP A 46 -11.52 8.50 -2.10
N GLY A 47 -11.16 7.51 -2.91
CA GLY A 47 -11.41 7.49 -4.35
C GLY A 47 -10.57 8.45 -5.19
N LEU A 48 -9.64 9.23 -4.59
CA LEU A 48 -8.77 10.11 -5.38
C LEU A 48 -7.87 9.29 -6.28
N VAL A 49 -8.03 9.46 -7.60
CA VAL A 49 -7.31 8.70 -8.63
C VAL A 49 -5.99 9.37 -8.99
N PHE A 50 -4.92 8.58 -9.07
CA PHE A 50 -3.63 9.04 -9.53
C PHE A 50 -3.50 9.04 -11.05
N GLN A 51 -2.71 9.97 -11.57
CA GLN A 51 -2.34 10.02 -12.98
C GLN A 51 -1.12 9.11 -13.23
N THR A 52 -1.22 8.19 -14.18
CA THR A 52 -0.06 7.36 -14.54
C THR A 52 0.96 8.19 -15.28
N ASN A 53 2.16 8.32 -14.71
CA ASN A 53 3.30 8.93 -15.38
C ASN A 53 3.82 7.96 -16.45
N SER A 54 3.75 8.37 -17.72
CA SER A 54 4.15 7.54 -18.86
C SER A 54 5.65 7.21 -18.90
N LYS A 55 6.49 7.90 -18.11
CA LYS A 55 7.93 7.62 -18.01
C LYS A 55 8.27 6.52 -17.01
N THR A 56 7.54 6.45 -15.90
CA THR A 56 7.78 5.51 -14.79
C THR A 56 6.81 4.33 -14.79
N GLY A 57 5.67 4.47 -15.47
CA GLY A 57 4.69 3.41 -15.69
C GLY A 57 3.78 3.09 -14.50
N SER A 58 4.09 3.57 -13.29
CA SER A 58 3.28 3.36 -12.09
C SER A 58 3.06 4.69 -11.34
N PRO A 59 1.81 5.07 -11.04
CA PRO A 59 1.51 6.34 -10.39
C PRO A 59 1.93 6.37 -8.91
N ALA A 60 1.70 5.27 -8.19
CA ALA A 60 2.05 5.14 -6.79
C ALA A 60 2.25 3.66 -6.46
N VAL A 61 3.07 3.40 -5.45
CA VAL A 61 3.34 2.07 -4.91
C VAL A 61 3.15 2.10 -3.41
N ILE A 62 2.33 1.19 -2.90
CA ILE A 62 2.26 0.91 -1.47
C ILE A 62 3.17 -0.26 -1.17
N TYR A 63 4.09 -0.06 -0.23
CA TYR A 63 4.85 -1.09 0.44
C TYR A 63 4.26 -1.30 1.84
N THR A 64 4.05 -2.55 2.21
CA THR A 64 3.59 -2.91 3.56
C THR A 64 4.49 -3.96 4.16
N ASP A 65 5.07 -3.64 5.30
CA ASP A 65 5.71 -4.61 6.18
C ASP A 65 4.61 -5.41 6.91
N TYR A 66 4.65 -6.74 6.75
CA TYR A 66 3.71 -7.64 7.41
C TYR A 66 4.40 -8.55 8.42
N THR A 67 5.61 -8.18 8.88
CA THR A 67 6.29 -8.86 9.97
C THR A 67 5.36 -8.96 11.19
N GLY A 68 5.28 -10.16 11.78
CA GLY A 68 4.39 -10.46 12.89
C GLY A 68 2.95 -10.82 12.50
N CYS A 69 2.60 -10.78 11.20
CA CYS A 69 1.37 -11.41 10.73
C CYS A 69 1.58 -12.93 10.64
N SER A 70 0.57 -13.71 11.05
CA SER A 70 0.60 -15.18 11.01
C SER A 70 0.35 -15.74 9.60
N VAL A 71 1.14 -15.30 8.63
CA VAL A 71 1.05 -15.73 7.23
C VAL A 71 1.68 -17.12 7.07
N PRO A 72 0.93 -18.13 6.59
CA PRO A 72 1.50 -19.43 6.25
C PRO A 72 2.53 -19.33 5.13
N THR A 73 3.60 -20.13 5.20
CA THR A 73 4.71 -20.11 4.23
C THR A 73 4.27 -20.34 2.78
N ALA A 74 3.23 -21.13 2.56
CA ALA A 74 2.71 -21.47 1.23
C ALA A 74 1.73 -20.44 0.66
N SER A 75 1.29 -19.45 1.45
CA SER A 75 0.28 -18.50 1.02
C SER A 75 0.83 -17.44 0.07
N VAL A 76 -0.05 -16.94 -0.79
CA VAL A 76 0.26 -15.84 -1.72
C VAL A 76 -0.13 -14.53 -1.05
N VAL A 77 0.85 -13.85 -0.48
CA VAL A 77 0.63 -12.54 0.14
C VAL A 77 0.37 -11.49 -0.93
N GLN A 78 -0.69 -10.72 -0.73
CA GLN A 78 -1.13 -9.62 -1.60
C GLN A 78 -1.60 -8.44 -0.75
N ILE A 79 -1.85 -7.31 -1.42
CA ILE A 79 -2.56 -6.18 -0.83
C ILE A 79 -3.95 -6.14 -1.44
N ALA A 80 -4.98 -6.15 -0.58
CA ALA A 80 -6.37 -6.03 -0.96
C ALA A 80 -6.87 -4.62 -0.70
N GLN A 81 -7.70 -4.10 -1.61
CA GLN A 81 -8.61 -3.02 -1.29
C GLN A 81 -9.71 -3.56 -0.39
N VAL A 82 -10.02 -2.86 0.70
CA VAL A 82 -11.02 -3.29 1.66
C VAL A 82 -12.04 -2.18 1.96
N SER A 83 -13.24 -2.59 2.37
CA SER A 83 -14.23 -1.69 2.96
C SER A 83 -13.84 -1.29 4.39
N ASP A 84 -14.58 -0.36 4.99
CA ASP A 84 -14.39 0.05 6.38
C ASP A 84 -14.60 -1.10 7.39
N ALA A 85 -15.39 -2.11 7.01
CA ALA A 85 -15.59 -3.34 7.77
C ALA A 85 -14.55 -4.43 7.45
N LEU A 86 -13.48 -4.09 6.70
CA LEU A 86 -12.41 -4.99 6.25
C LEU A 86 -12.86 -6.11 5.29
N GLY A 87 -14.06 -6.01 4.71
CA GLY A 87 -14.45 -6.88 3.59
C GLY A 87 -13.65 -6.55 2.33
N ILE A 88 -13.11 -7.56 1.66
CA ILE A 88 -12.28 -7.42 0.45
C ILE A 88 -13.14 -6.98 -0.73
N LEU A 89 -12.71 -5.89 -1.40
CA LEU A 89 -13.33 -5.36 -2.60
C LEU A 89 -12.57 -5.76 -3.87
N GLY A 90 -11.26 -6.00 -3.75
CA GLY A 90 -10.40 -6.44 -4.85
C GLY A 90 -8.94 -6.53 -4.42
N TYR A 91 -8.10 -7.08 -5.28
CA TYR A 91 -6.65 -7.21 -5.04
C TYR A 91 -5.88 -6.26 -5.95
N LEU A 92 -4.81 -5.66 -5.41
CA LEU A 92 -3.93 -4.80 -6.17
C LEU A 92 -2.94 -5.65 -6.98
N GLN A 93 -2.49 -5.09 -8.09
CA GLN A 93 -1.40 -5.67 -8.85
C GLN A 93 -0.11 -5.66 -8.01
N THR A 94 0.30 -6.83 -7.56
CA THR A 94 1.52 -7.00 -6.75
C THR A 94 2.74 -6.75 -7.63
N TYR A 95 3.60 -5.84 -7.19
CA TYR A 95 4.84 -5.47 -7.86
C TYR A 95 6.01 -6.33 -7.36
N VAL A 96 6.17 -6.42 -6.04
CA VAL A 96 7.21 -7.24 -5.38
C VAL A 96 6.61 -7.87 -4.12
N LYS A 97 7.01 -9.10 -3.81
CA LYS A 97 6.75 -9.71 -2.50
C LYS A 97 8.00 -10.40 -2.00
N PHE A 98 8.25 -10.30 -0.70
CA PHE A 98 9.34 -10.98 -0.03
C PHE A 98 8.80 -11.75 1.17
N ASN A 99 8.61 -13.06 0.98
CA ASN A 99 8.31 -13.98 2.07
C ASN A 99 9.62 -14.31 2.80
N LYS A 100 9.63 -14.10 4.12
CA LYS A 100 10.75 -14.52 4.97
C LYS A 100 10.94 -16.03 4.87
N HIS A 101 12.15 -16.43 4.48
CA HIS A 101 12.62 -17.79 4.70
C HIS A 101 13.03 -17.94 6.18
N PRO A 102 12.80 -19.10 6.85
CA PRO A 102 13.16 -19.31 8.25
C PRO A 102 14.58 -18.89 8.67
N TRP A 103 15.56 -18.88 7.76
CA TRP A 103 16.95 -18.48 8.02
C TRP A 103 17.28 -17.01 7.67
N SER A 104 16.34 -16.25 7.10
CA SER A 104 16.56 -14.85 6.74
C SER A 104 16.20 -13.90 7.88
N GLN A 105 17.04 -12.89 8.11
CA GLN A 105 16.75 -11.75 9.01
C GLN A 105 16.02 -10.61 8.30
N GLY A 106 15.69 -10.77 7.01
CA GLY A 106 14.97 -9.76 6.23
C GLY A 106 13.54 -9.55 6.71
N THR A 107 13.06 -8.32 6.54
CA THR A 107 11.66 -7.95 6.78
C THR A 107 10.73 -8.59 5.77
N GLN A 108 9.55 -9.02 6.22
CA GLN A 108 8.50 -9.54 5.37
C GLN A 108 7.73 -8.36 4.77
N TYR A 109 7.69 -8.26 3.44
CA TYR A 109 6.98 -7.15 2.82
C TYR A 109 6.32 -7.50 1.49
N VAL A 110 5.24 -6.78 1.21
CA VAL A 110 4.52 -6.83 -0.05
C VAL A 110 4.39 -5.42 -0.59
N ALA A 111 4.66 -5.24 -1.88
CA ALA A 111 4.52 -3.99 -2.58
C ALA A 111 3.53 -4.15 -3.75
N ALA A 112 2.63 -3.20 -3.92
CA ALA A 112 1.63 -3.23 -4.99
C ALA A 112 1.39 -1.85 -5.59
N VAL A 113 1.01 -1.82 -6.87
CA VAL A 113 0.64 -0.58 -7.56
C VAL A 113 -0.70 -0.09 -7.02
N LEU A 114 -0.75 1.19 -6.68
CA LEU A 114 -1.91 1.84 -6.09
C LEU A 114 -2.41 2.93 -7.02
N LEU A 115 -3.65 2.77 -7.50
CA LEU A 115 -4.24 3.62 -8.55
C LEU A 115 -5.12 4.75 -7.99
N HIS A 116 -5.61 4.61 -6.77
CA HIS A 116 -6.40 5.64 -6.10
C HIS A 116 -6.27 5.51 -4.57
N PHE A 117 -6.75 6.49 -3.81
CA PHE A 117 -6.88 6.33 -2.35
C PHE A 117 -8.09 5.47 -1.98
N SER A 118 -7.93 4.67 -0.93
CA SER A 118 -8.93 3.79 -0.31
C SER A 118 -8.34 3.22 0.98
N ASN A 119 -9.05 2.28 1.61
CA ASN A 119 -8.47 1.38 2.59
C ASN A 119 -7.78 0.19 1.91
N TYR A 120 -6.62 -0.20 2.44
CA TYR A 120 -5.84 -1.34 1.97
C TYR A 120 -5.36 -2.20 3.11
N ALA A 121 -5.42 -3.52 2.94
CA ALA A 121 -4.98 -4.49 3.93
C ALA A 121 -4.10 -5.58 3.29
N VAL A 122 -3.19 -6.13 4.08
CA VAL A 122 -2.48 -7.37 3.70
C VAL A 122 -3.45 -8.55 3.76
N ALA A 123 -3.44 -9.38 2.73
CA ALA A 123 -4.28 -10.57 2.61
C ALA A 123 -3.47 -11.74 2.02
N TRP A 124 -3.89 -12.98 2.31
CA TRP A 124 -3.21 -14.20 1.89
C TRP A 124 -4.14 -15.43 1.93
#